data_AF-X0RU54-F1
#
_entry.id   AF-X0RU54-F1
#
_cell.length_a   1.000
_cell.length_b   1.000
_cell.length_c   1.000
_cell.angle_alpha   90.00
_cell.angle_beta   90.00
_cell.angle_gamma   90.00
#
_symmetry.space_group_name_H-M   'P 1'
#
loop_
_entity.id
_entity.type
_entity.pdbx_description
1 polymer ?
#
loop_
_entity_poly.entity_id
_entity_poly.type
_entity_poly.pdbx_seq_one_letter_code
_entity_poly.pdbx_strand_id
1 'polypeptide(L)'
;MSRQPKISKRTLEQWLSEYAVSHQNLINKKIHWLCVPTIFVSLLGMGMSLSVWFTLVLSALVLLFYIRLSTPLFLAMGLFILICLSVMAVMSWGFKAWAAVFVVAWIGQFIGHKIEGKKTLVF
;
A
#
# COMPACT_ATOMS: atom_id res chain seq x y z
N MET A 1 -21.17 27.21 26.86
CA MET A 1 -20.08 26.21 26.94
C MET A 1 -19.94 25.52 25.59
N SER A 2 -18.91 25.87 24.82
CA SER A 2 -18.58 25.27 23.53
C SER A 2 -18.13 23.81 23.71
N ARG A 3 -18.86 22.86 23.13
CA ARG A 3 -18.35 21.48 23.00
C ARG A 3 -17.14 21.51 22.07
N GLN A 4 -15.96 21.29 22.63
CA GLN A 4 -14.77 20.97 21.84
C GLN A 4 -15.07 19.70 21.02
N PRO A 5 -14.78 19.66 19.71
CA PRO A 5 -14.92 18.43 18.95
C PRO A 5 -13.98 17.39 19.55
N LYS A 6 -14.56 16.28 20.02
CA LYS A 6 -13.81 15.05 20.36
C LYS A 6 -12.89 14.76 19.18
N ILE A 7 -11.58 14.63 19.40
CA ILE A 7 -10.67 14.10 18.37
C ILE A 7 -11.15 12.66 18.10
N SER A 8 -12.04 12.51 17.14
CA SER A 8 -12.51 11.22 16.66
C SER A 8 -11.35 10.62 15.91
N LYS A 9 -10.85 9.45 16.36
CA LYS A 9 -10.02 8.62 15.48
C LYS A 9 -10.78 8.45 14.17
N ARG A 10 -10.15 8.78 13.05
CA ARG A 10 -10.79 8.60 11.73
C ARG A 10 -11.16 7.13 11.58
N THR A 11 -12.42 6.85 11.30
CA THR A 11 -12.88 5.48 11.09
C THR A 11 -12.42 4.99 9.71
N LEU A 12 -12.35 3.67 9.51
CA LEU A 12 -12.03 3.10 8.21
C LEU A 12 -12.95 3.67 7.10
N GLU A 13 -14.24 3.79 7.38
CA GLU A 13 -15.21 4.37 6.45
C GLU A 13 -14.87 5.81 6.05
N GLN A 14 -14.41 6.64 7.00
CA GLN A 14 -13.98 8.00 6.70
C GLN A 14 -12.78 7.99 5.75
N TRP A 15 -11.77 7.16 6.02
CA TRP A 15 -10.61 7.01 5.14
C TRP A 15 -11.00 6.55 3.74
N LEU A 16 -11.87 5.55 3.63
CA LEU A 16 -12.34 5.02 2.35
C LEU A 16 -13.19 6.04 1.59
N SER A 17 -14.04 6.80 2.28
CA SER A 17 -14.86 7.85 1.67
C SER A 17 -14.02 8.99 1.10
N GLU A 18 -13.00 9.46 1.84
CA GLU A 18 -12.09 10.52 1.39
C GLU A 18 -11.26 10.03 0.20
N TYR A 19 -10.75 8.79 0.27
CA TYR A 19 -10.01 8.16 -0.80
C TYR A 19 -10.85 8.04 -2.08
N ALA A 20 -12.11 7.62 -1.96
CA ALA A 20 -13.01 7.44 -3.09
C ALA A 20 -13.28 8.74 -3.86
N VAL A 21 -13.36 9.91 -3.21
CA VAL A 21 -13.62 11.20 -3.88
C VAL A 21 -12.64 11.49 -5.03
N SER A 22 -11.39 11.02 -4.88
CA SER A 22 -10.31 11.21 -5.84
C SER A 22 -10.02 9.98 -6.71
N HIS A 23 -10.78 8.89 -6.57
CA HIS A 23 -10.64 7.68 -7.36
C HIS A 23 -12.00 7.26 -7.89
N GLN A 24 -12.45 7.89 -8.99
CA GLN A 24 -13.73 7.61 -9.61
C GLN A 24 -13.57 6.94 -10.98
N ASN A 25 -12.52 7.28 -11.73
CA ASN A 25 -12.28 6.74 -13.06
C ASN A 25 -11.99 5.22 -13.01
N LEU A 26 -12.73 4.43 -13.79
CA LEU A 26 -12.61 2.97 -13.79
C LEU A 26 -11.24 2.49 -14.30
N ILE A 27 -10.63 3.21 -15.24
CA ILE A 27 -9.29 2.89 -15.76
C ILE A 27 -8.25 3.15 -14.67
N ASN A 28 -8.31 4.31 -14.01
CA ASN A 28 -7.43 4.62 -12.89
C ASN A 28 -7.57 3.58 -11.77
N LYS A 29 -8.79 3.20 -11.39
CA LYS A 29 -9.03 2.15 -10.38
C LYS A 29 -8.39 0.81 -10.75
N LYS A 30 -8.49 0.38 -12.02
CA LYS A 30 -7.88 -0.87 -12.49
C LYS A 30 -6.35 -0.80 -12.45
N ILE A 31 -5.78 0.32 -12.90
CA ILE A 31 -4.34 0.57 -12.82
C ILE A 31 -3.88 0.53 -11.37
N HIS A 32 -4.56 1.26 -10.47
CA HIS A 32 -4.24 1.33 -9.05
C HIS A 32 -4.32 -0.04 -8.38
N TRP A 33 -5.36 -0.83 -8.69
CA TRP A 33 -5.54 -2.18 -8.15
C TRP A 33 -4.39 -3.13 -8.54
N LEU A 34 -3.71 -2.90 -9.66
CA LEU A 34 -2.52 -3.66 -10.06
C LEU A 34 -1.22 -3.03 -9.53
N CYS A 35 -1.06 -1.73 -9.69
CA CYS A 35 0.16 -1.01 -9.37
C CYS A 35 0.43 -0.97 -7.87
N VAL A 36 -0.57 -0.76 -7.01
CA VAL A 36 -0.34 -0.67 -5.56
C VAL A 36 0.19 -1.96 -4.95
N PRO A 37 -0.42 -3.15 -5.19
CA PRO A 37 0.17 -4.41 -4.74
C PRO A 37 1.59 -4.63 -5.28
N THR A 38 1.84 -4.25 -6.53
CA THR A 38 3.15 -4.38 -7.19
C THR A 38 4.20 -3.45 -6.57
N ILE A 39 3.83 -2.22 -6.23
CA ILE A 39 4.68 -1.28 -5.50
C ILE A 39 4.98 -1.82 -4.10
N PHE A 40 3.98 -2.37 -3.40
CA PHE A 40 4.17 -2.92 -2.07
C PHE A 40 5.16 -4.10 -2.07
N VAL A 41 4.98 -5.09 -2.96
CA VAL A 41 5.88 -6.25 -3.02
C VAL A 41 7.30 -5.84 -3.41
N SER A 42 7.46 -4.86 -4.30
CA SER A 42 8.79 -4.38 -4.69
C SER A 42 9.48 -3.58 -3.58
N LEU A 43 8.76 -2.78 -2.81
CA LEU A 43 9.29 -2.14 -1.60
C LEU A 43 9.74 -3.17 -0.56
N LEU A 44 8.91 -4.19 -0.33
CA LEU A 44 9.24 -5.27 0.59
C LEU A 44 10.49 -6.05 0.10
N GLY A 45 10.58 -6.36 -1.20
CA GLY A 45 11.72 -7.06 -1.79
C GLY A 45 13.02 -6.25 -1.75
N MET A 46 12.94 -4.94 -2.02
CA MET A 46 14.08 -4.02 -1.82
C MET A 46 14.51 -3.98 -0.36
N GLY A 47 13.57 -3.88 0.58
CA GLY A 47 13.86 -3.92 2.02
C GLY A 47 14.54 -5.22 2.43
N MET A 48 14.01 -6.37 2.03
CA MET A 48 14.59 -7.69 2.31
C MET A 48 16.00 -7.83 1.73
N SER A 49 16.27 -7.19 0.58
CA SER A 49 17.61 -7.17 -0.04
C SER A 49 18.63 -6.32 0.72
N LEU A 50 18.18 -5.32 1.48
CA LEU A 50 19.05 -4.40 2.24
C LEU A 50 19.21 -4.83 3.70
N SER A 51 18.10 -5.16 4.36
CA SER A 51 18.09 -5.62 5.74
C SER A 51 16.77 -6.34 6.05
N VAL A 52 16.88 -7.65 6.25
CA VAL A 52 15.76 -8.52 6.64
C VAL A 52 15.11 -8.05 7.95
N TRP A 53 15.88 -7.86 9.01
CA TRP A 53 15.33 -7.51 10.33
C TRP A 53 14.58 -6.19 10.34
N PHE A 54 15.18 -5.15 9.76
CA PHE A 54 14.54 -3.84 9.62
C PHE A 54 13.20 -3.95 8.87
N THR A 55 13.19 -4.70 7.77
CA THR A 55 11.98 -4.88 6.95
C THR A 55 10.89 -5.64 7.69
N LEU A 56 11.23 -6.72 8.41
CA LEU A 56 10.28 -7.48 9.22
C LEU A 56 9.70 -6.64 10.37
N VAL A 57 10.52 -5.81 11.03
CA VAL A 57 10.05 -4.89 12.08
C VAL A 57 9.07 -3.87 11.49
N LEU A 58 9.39 -3.27 10.34
CA LEU A 58 8.48 -2.35 9.67
C LEU A 58 7.17 -3.04 9.25
N SER A 59 7.24 -4.25 8.69
CA SER A 59 6.04 -5.04 8.36
C SER A 59 5.18 -5.32 9.59
N ALA A 60 5.80 -5.65 10.73
CA ALA A 60 5.07 -5.84 11.99
C ALA A 60 4.40 -4.54 12.47
N LEU A 61 5.08 -3.39 12.36
CA LEU A 61 4.49 -2.09 12.68
C LEU A 61 3.30 -1.74 11.77
N VAL A 62 3.39 -2.05 10.47
CA VAL A 62 2.27 -1.90 9.54
C VAL A 62 1.09 -2.77 9.95
N LEU A 63 1.32 -4.04 10.31
CA LEU A 63 0.26 -4.93 10.79
C LEU A 63 -0.35 -4.44 12.12
N LEU A 64 0.46 -3.90 13.03
CA LEU A 64 -0.02 -3.26 14.26
C LEU A 64 -0.86 -2.00 13.99
N PHE A 65 -0.59 -1.28 12.89
CA PHE A 65 -1.46 -0.21 12.44
C PHE A 65 -2.81 -0.77 11.92
N TYR A 66 -2.78 -1.79 11.06
CA TYR A 66 -4.00 -2.36 10.49
C TYR A 66 -4.91 -3.05 11.51
N ILE A 67 -4.36 -3.73 12.52
CA ILE A 67 -5.17 -4.34 13.59
C ILE A 67 -5.91 -3.28 14.41
N ARG A 68 -5.35 -2.07 14.53
CA ARG A 68 -6.00 -0.93 15.20
C ARG A 68 -7.09 -0.29 14.33
N LEU A 69 -7.04 -0.49 13.03
CA LEU A 69 -7.99 0.07 12.07
C LEU A 69 -9.18 -0.88 11.82
N SER A 70 -8.91 -2.16 11.53
CA SER A 70 -9.92 -3.18 11.22
C SER A 70 -9.31 -4.59 11.19
N THR A 71 -9.88 -5.54 11.94
CA THR A 71 -9.41 -6.94 11.97
C THR A 71 -9.43 -7.61 10.59
N PRO A 72 -10.49 -7.47 9.76
CA PRO A 72 -10.45 -7.96 8.37
C PRO A 72 -9.27 -7.43 7.56
N LEU A 73 -8.94 -6.14 7.66
CA LEU A 73 -7.80 -5.56 6.94
C LEU A 73 -6.46 -6.09 7.45
N PHE A 74 -6.34 -6.32 8.75
CA PHE A 74 -5.16 -6.96 9.34
C PHE A 74 -4.94 -8.36 8.76
N LEU A 75 -6.00 -9.19 8.68
CA LEU A 75 -5.89 -10.53 8.12
C LEU A 75 -5.55 -10.49 6.63
N ALA A 76 -6.19 -9.61 5.86
CA ALA A 76 -5.91 -9.43 4.44
C ALA A 76 -4.46 -8.99 4.18
N MET A 77 -3.98 -7.99 4.92
CA MET A 77 -2.61 -7.49 4.78
C MET A 77 -1.58 -8.52 5.27
N GLY A 78 -1.87 -9.23 6.36
CA GLY A 78 -1.01 -10.32 6.87
C GLY A 78 -0.86 -11.44 5.87
N LEU A 79 -1.97 -11.92 5.29
CA LEU A 79 -1.93 -12.92 4.22
C LEU A 79 -1.17 -12.42 2.99
N PHE A 80 -1.39 -11.17 2.58
CA PHE A 80 -0.69 -10.57 1.45
C PHE A 80 0.83 -10.49 1.66
N ILE A 81 1.27 -10.06 2.85
CA ILE A 81 2.70 -10.06 3.22
C ILE A 81 3.27 -11.49 3.20
N LEU A 82 2.56 -12.47 3.75
CA LEU A 82 3.00 -13.86 3.73
C LEU A 82 3.17 -14.39 2.29
N ILE A 83 2.24 -14.08 1.39
CA ILE A 83 2.37 -14.42 -0.04
C ILE A 83 3.61 -13.75 -0.64
N CYS A 84 3.81 -12.45 -0.38
CA CYS A 84 4.99 -11.73 -0.88
C CYS A 84 6.30 -12.36 -0.41
N LEU A 85 6.41 -12.68 0.89
CA LEU A 85 7.59 -13.35 1.46
C LEU A 85 7.80 -14.74 0.88
N SER A 86 6.72 -15.48 0.60
CA SER A 86 6.78 -16.81 -0.02
C SER A 86 7.31 -16.72 -1.46
N VAL A 87 6.85 -15.73 -2.23
CA VAL A 87 7.36 -15.42 -3.57
C VAL A 87 8.85 -15.08 -3.53
N MET A 88 9.27 -14.25 -2.56
CA MET A 88 10.68 -13.90 -2.39
C MET A 88 11.54 -15.08 -1.95
N ALA A 89 10.99 -16.02 -1.19
CA ALA A 89 11.72 -17.22 -0.77
C ALA A 89 12.03 -18.15 -1.95
N VAL A 90 11.19 -18.15 -3.00
CA VAL A 90 11.40 -18.96 -4.22
C VAL A 90 12.09 -18.19 -5.35
N MET A 91 12.03 -16.86 -5.35
CA MET A 91 12.66 -16.00 -6.36
C MET A 91 13.93 -15.33 -5.80
N SER A 92 15.09 -15.63 -6.36
CA SER A 92 16.38 -15.04 -5.95
C SER A 92 16.65 -13.64 -6.55
N TRP A 93 15.61 -12.80 -6.64
CA TRP A 93 15.73 -11.45 -7.17
C TRP A 93 16.43 -10.53 -6.18
N GLY A 94 17.50 -9.86 -6.62
CA GLY A 94 18.19 -8.85 -5.83
C GLY A 94 17.57 -7.46 -5.93
N PHE A 95 18.10 -6.51 -5.15
CA PHE A 95 17.62 -5.12 -5.05
C PHE A 95 17.31 -4.46 -6.40
N LYS A 96 18.19 -4.58 -7.40
CA LYS A 96 18.04 -3.95 -8.72
C LYS A 96 16.79 -4.43 -9.46
N ALA A 97 16.45 -5.72 -9.36
CA ALA A 97 15.27 -6.28 -10.00
C ALA A 97 13.99 -5.73 -9.35
N TRP A 98 13.94 -5.71 -8.02
CA TRP A 98 12.82 -5.11 -7.28
C TRP A 98 12.69 -3.60 -7.54
N ALA A 99 13.80 -2.88 -7.63
CA ALA A 99 13.81 -1.46 -7.99
C ALA A 99 13.25 -1.22 -9.41
N ALA A 100 13.57 -2.09 -10.38
CA ALA A 100 12.99 -2.00 -11.72
C ALA A 100 11.46 -2.21 -11.71
N VAL A 101 10.97 -3.21 -10.97
CA VAL A 101 9.53 -3.45 -10.77
C VAL A 101 8.86 -2.22 -10.14
N PHE A 102 9.48 -1.67 -9.10
CA PHE A 102 8.99 -0.47 -8.42
C PHE A 102 8.84 0.70 -9.39
N VAL A 103 9.86 0.99 -10.20
CA VAL A 103 9.84 2.08 -11.19
C VAL A 103 8.73 1.86 -12.22
N VAL A 104 8.61 0.66 -12.79
CA VAL A 104 7.57 0.36 -13.79
C VAL A 104 6.18 0.51 -13.20
N ALA A 105 5.96 -0.02 -11.99
CA ALA A 105 4.67 0.07 -11.31
C ALA A 105 4.31 1.52 -10.95
N TRP A 106 5.29 2.32 -10.52
CA TRP A 106 5.10 3.75 -10.26
C TRP A 106 4.78 4.57 -11.51
N ILE A 107 5.43 4.29 -12.64
CA ILE A 107 5.09 4.91 -13.93
C ILE A 107 3.63 4.61 -14.26
N GLY A 108 3.21 3.35 -14.13
CA GLY A 108 1.80 2.95 -14.30
C GLY A 108 0.87 3.73 -13.38
N GLN A 109 1.19 3.82 -12.09
CA GLN A 109 0.42 4.56 -11.10
C GLN A 109 0.25 6.03 -11.50
N PHE A 110 1.33 6.71 -11.92
CA PHE A 110 1.27 8.09 -12.40
C PHE A 110 0.40 8.25 -13.66
N ILE A 111 0.43 7.29 -14.58
CA ILE A 111 -0.46 7.28 -15.75
C ILE A 111 -1.92 7.19 -15.29
N GLY A 112 -2.23 6.30 -14.35
CA GLY A 112 -3.58 6.18 -13.77
C GLY A 112 -4.07 7.50 -13.18
N HIS A 113 -3.25 8.15 -12.35
CA HIS A 113 -3.58 9.44 -11.76
C HIS A 113 -3.74 10.55 -12.79
N LYS A 114 -2.91 10.55 -13.86
CA LYS A 114 -3.07 11.49 -14.96
C LYS A 114 -4.42 11.33 -15.67
N ILE A 115 -4.90 10.09 -15.82
CA ILE A 115 -6.22 9.78 -16.42
C ILE A 115 -7.36 10.21 -15.51
N GLU A 116 -7.20 10.16 -14.18
CA GLU A 116 -8.20 10.66 -13.23
C GLU A 116 -8.42 12.17 -13.34
N GLY A 117 -7.38 12.95 -13.66
CA GLY A 117 -7.45 14.39 -13.93
C GLY A 117 -7.77 15.28 -12.73
N LYS A 118 -8.07 14.71 -11.55
CA LYS A 118 -8.22 15.41 -10.28
C LYS A 118 -6.90 15.42 -9.50
N LYS A 119 -6.74 16.39 -8.59
CA LYS A 119 -5.59 16.45 -7.68
C LYS A 119 -5.66 15.29 -6.69
N THR A 120 -5.08 14.15 -7.06
CA THR A 120 -5.00 12.95 -6.23
C THR A 120 -3.81 13.03 -5.30
N LEU A 121 -4.00 12.67 -4.04
CA LEU A 121 -2.89 12.36 -3.15
C LEU A 121 -2.23 11.08 -3.66
N VAL A 122 -0.91 11.12 -3.84
CA VAL A 122 -0.13 9.96 -4.30
C VAL A 122 0.30 9.19 -3.06
N PHE A 123 -0.59 8.37 -2.52
CA PHE A 123 -0.30 7.40 -1.48
C PHE A 123 -0.98 6.08 -1.82
#